data_AF-A0A7C7TVP5-F1
#
_entry.id   AF-A0A7C7TVP5-F1
#
_cell.length_a   1.000
_cell.length_b   1.000
_cell.length_c   1.000
_cell.angle_alpha   90.00
_cell.angle_beta   90.00
_cell.angle_gamma   90.00
#
_symmetry.space_group_name_H-M   'P 1'
#
loop_
_entity.id
_entity.type
_entity.pdbx_description
1 polymer ?
#
loop_
_entity_poly.entity_id
_entity_poly.type
_entity_poly.pdbx_seq_one_letter_code
_entity_poly.pdbx_strand_id
1 'polypeptide(L)'
;MYATKFITSSDARLKTDIRPLNNALDTVLKLQGKQYRLIDEAVNQTDIGLIAQDVEKVLPQIVSQTEDGYKAIAYQSLTAVLIEAMKEQQGQIMILEKENSELKALVSGQMEKLLARVAMLEGSALAEN
;
A
#
# COMPACT_ATOMS: atom_id res chain seq x y z
N MET A 1 -30.35 -18.20 2.33
CA MET A 1 -29.24 -19.17 2.16
C MET A 1 -27.96 -18.42 2.46
N TYR A 2 -27.28 -18.69 3.58
CA TYR A 2 -26.00 -18.05 3.89
C TYR A 2 -24.87 -18.85 3.24
N ALA A 3 -24.12 -18.25 2.34
CA ALA A 3 -22.91 -18.87 1.79
C ALA A 3 -21.75 -18.60 2.76
N THR A 4 -21.24 -19.64 3.40
CA THR A 4 -20.16 -19.52 4.40
C THR A 4 -18.77 -19.44 3.76
N LYS A 5 -18.62 -19.88 2.50
CA LYS A 5 -17.35 -19.86 1.76
C LYS A 5 -17.56 -19.87 0.26
N PHE A 6 -16.83 -19.02 -0.45
CA PHE A 6 -16.70 -19.08 -1.91
C PHE A 6 -15.35 -19.71 -2.25
N ILE A 7 -15.37 -20.86 -2.93
CA ILE A 7 -14.16 -21.55 -3.41
C ILE A 7 -14.14 -21.43 -4.93
N THR A 8 -13.09 -20.83 -5.48
CA THR A 8 -12.87 -20.70 -6.93
C THR A 8 -11.65 -21.54 -7.34
N SER A 9 -11.71 -22.20 -8.49
CA SER A 9 -10.57 -22.94 -9.03
C SER A 9 -9.46 -21.97 -9.46
N SER A 10 -8.21 -22.25 -9.06
CA SER A 10 -7.08 -21.34 -9.28
C SER A 10 -5.77 -22.07 -9.65
N ASP A 11 -5.88 -23.33 -10.09
CA ASP A 11 -4.77 -24.20 -10.46
C ASP A 11 -3.96 -23.61 -11.64
N ALA A 12 -2.64 -23.72 -11.58
CA ALA A 12 -1.74 -23.19 -12.62
C ALA A 12 -2.01 -23.79 -14.01
N ARG A 13 -2.51 -25.03 -14.09
CA ARG A 13 -2.85 -25.70 -15.37
C ARG A 13 -4.06 -25.10 -16.06
N LEU A 14 -4.86 -24.31 -15.35
CA LEU A 14 -6.04 -23.62 -15.89
C LEU A 14 -5.71 -22.20 -16.37
N LYS A 15 -4.44 -21.78 -16.30
CA LYS A 15 -4.00 -20.41 -16.58
C LYS A 15 -2.89 -20.41 -17.60
N THR A 16 -2.89 -19.40 -18.46
CA THR A 16 -1.82 -19.11 -19.42
C THR A 16 -1.48 -17.62 -19.32
N ASP A 17 -0.37 -17.20 -19.92
CA ASP A 17 0.09 -15.80 -19.94
C ASP A 17 0.15 -15.16 -18.53
N ILE A 18 0.72 -15.88 -17.57
CA ILE A 18 0.85 -15.43 -16.17
C ILE A 18 1.94 -14.36 -16.10
N ARG A 19 1.55 -13.13 -15.72
CA ARG A 19 2.45 -11.99 -15.56
C ARG A 19 2.35 -11.44 -14.14
N PRO A 20 3.45 -10.88 -13.57
CA PRO A 20 3.38 -10.19 -12.29
C PRO A 20 2.46 -8.96 -12.38
N LEU A 21 1.77 -8.66 -11.27
CA LEU A 21 1.08 -7.38 -11.10
C LEU A 21 2.12 -6.36 -10.63
N ASN A 22 2.31 -5.30 -11.42
CA ASN A 22 3.23 -4.22 -11.09
C ASN A 22 2.44 -2.93 -10.83
N ASN A 23 3.01 -2.00 -10.07
CA ASN A 23 2.39 -0.72 -9.71
C ASN A 23 1.08 -0.92 -8.94
N ALA A 24 1.02 -1.98 -8.14
CA ALA A 24 -0.17 -2.34 -7.39
C ALA A 24 -0.46 -1.31 -6.29
N LEU A 25 0.57 -0.75 -5.65
CA LEU A 25 0.41 0.31 -4.65
C LEU A 25 -0.17 1.58 -5.27
N ASP A 26 0.37 2.04 -6.40
CA ASP A 26 -0.15 3.21 -7.12
C ASP A 26 -1.61 3.01 -7.55
N THR A 27 -1.95 1.80 -8.01
CA THR A 27 -3.33 1.42 -8.36
C THR A 27 -4.25 1.57 -7.14
N VAL A 28 -3.87 1.01 -5.99
CA VAL A 28 -4.68 1.06 -4.76
C VAL A 28 -4.81 2.48 -4.24
N LEU A 29 -3.76 3.29 -4.31
CA LEU A 29 -3.76 4.69 -3.87
C LEU A 29 -4.72 5.59 -4.68
N LYS A 30 -5.06 5.20 -5.91
CA LYS A 30 -6.06 5.89 -6.74
C LYS A 30 -7.50 5.50 -6.42
N LEU A 31 -7.71 4.40 -5.71
CA LEU A 31 -9.04 3.96 -5.31
C LEU A 31 -9.50 4.67 -4.04
N GLN A 32 -10.81 4.88 -3.91
CA GLN A 32 -11.42 5.52 -2.76
C GLN A 32 -12.54 4.65 -2.19
N GLY A 33 -12.37 4.20 -0.95
CA GLY A 33 -13.45 3.62 -0.18
C GLY A 33 -14.53 4.67 0.11
N LYS A 34 -15.79 4.31 -0.13
CA LYS A 34 -16.95 5.17 0.10
C LYS A 34 -17.95 4.51 1.02
N GLN A 35 -18.63 5.33 1.79
CA GLN A 35 -19.87 4.94 2.48
C GLN A 35 -21.05 5.24 1.57
N TYR A 36 -22.00 4.32 1.47
CA TYR A 36 -23.21 4.49 0.67
C TYR A 36 -24.40 3.78 1.30
N ARG A 37 -25.58 4.05 0.74
CA ARG A 37 -26.82 3.33 1.04
C ARG A 37 -27.45 2.90 -0.28
N LEU A 38 -28.03 1.70 -0.31
CA LEU A 38 -28.78 1.26 -1.48
C LEU A 38 -30.13 1.98 -1.54
N ILE A 39 -30.58 2.33 -2.75
CA ILE A 39 -31.79 3.15 -2.97
C ILE A 39 -33.06 2.37 -2.57
N ASP A 40 -33.08 1.06 -2.80
CA ASP A 40 -34.26 0.20 -2.62
C ASP A 40 -34.09 -0.83 -1.47
N GLU A 41 -33.19 -0.58 -0.52
CA GLU A 41 -33.09 -1.44 0.66
C GLU A 41 -34.14 -1.08 1.71
N ALA A 42 -34.90 -2.09 2.13
CA ALA A 42 -35.90 -1.97 3.20
C ALA A 42 -35.26 -1.58 4.55
N VAL A 43 -33.96 -1.87 4.71
CA VAL A 43 -33.16 -1.48 5.87
C VAL A 43 -32.31 -0.29 5.44
N ASN A 44 -32.43 0.84 6.13
CA ASN A 44 -31.61 2.04 5.88
C ASN A 44 -30.17 1.85 6.39
N GLN A 45 -29.52 0.80 5.94
CA GLN A 45 -28.18 0.39 6.34
C GLN A 45 -27.14 1.21 5.57
N THR A 46 -26.10 1.66 6.27
CA THR A 46 -24.95 2.30 5.65
C THR A 46 -23.88 1.25 5.44
N ASP A 47 -23.50 1.05 4.17
CA ASP A 47 -22.46 0.11 3.77
C ASP A 47 -21.19 0.83 3.32
N ILE A 48 -20.10 0.08 3.27
CA ILE A 48 -18.79 0.55 2.80
C ILE A 48 -18.37 -0.27 1.60
N GLY A 49 -17.89 0.40 0.55
CA GLY A 49 -17.36 -0.27 -0.61
C GLY A 49 -16.74 0.70 -1.60
N LEU A 50 -16.77 0.32 -2.86
CA LEU A 50 -16.22 1.08 -3.98
C LEU A 50 -17.33 1.37 -4.99
N ILE A 51 -17.15 2.46 -5.75
CA ILE A 51 -18.01 2.78 -6.89
C ILE A 51 -17.40 2.16 -8.14
N ALA A 52 -18.14 1.28 -8.81
CA ALA A 52 -17.65 0.51 -9.95
C ALA A 52 -17.10 1.39 -11.09
N GLN A 53 -17.71 2.56 -11.32
CA GLN A 53 -17.28 3.54 -12.31
C GLN A 53 -15.92 4.18 -11.97
N ASP A 54 -15.60 4.33 -10.69
CA ASP A 54 -14.30 4.86 -10.27
C ASP A 54 -13.23 3.76 -10.35
N VAL A 55 -13.58 2.53 -9.98
CA VAL A 55 -12.71 1.36 -10.14
C VAL A 55 -12.37 1.14 -11.61
N GLU A 56 -13.33 1.24 -12.52
CA GLU A 56 -13.12 1.00 -13.95
C GLU A 56 -12.06 1.91 -14.58
N LYS A 57 -11.94 3.16 -14.11
CA LYS A 57 -10.93 4.11 -14.60
C LYS A 57 -9.50 3.68 -14.27
N VAL A 58 -9.32 2.87 -13.23
CA VAL A 58 -8.02 2.51 -12.66
C VAL A 58 -7.70 1.03 -12.89
N LEU A 59 -8.69 0.16 -12.72
CA LEU A 59 -8.59 -1.29 -12.76
C LEU A 59 -9.79 -1.89 -13.53
N PRO A 60 -9.94 -1.60 -14.83
CA PRO A 60 -11.10 -2.04 -15.63
C PRO A 60 -11.27 -3.55 -15.68
N GLN A 61 -10.19 -4.33 -15.55
CA GLN A 61 -10.20 -5.79 -15.63
C GLN A 61 -11.00 -6.49 -14.52
N ILE A 62 -11.36 -5.78 -13.45
CA ILE A 62 -12.21 -6.34 -12.37
C ILE A 62 -13.64 -5.79 -12.40
N VAL A 63 -13.98 -4.97 -13.40
CA VAL A 63 -15.32 -4.41 -13.56
C VAL A 63 -16.02 -5.09 -14.73
N SER A 64 -17.22 -5.59 -14.47
CA SER A 64 -18.09 -6.18 -15.49
C SER A 64 -19.38 -5.40 -15.60
N GLN A 65 -20.03 -5.48 -16.75
CA GLN A 65 -21.36 -4.92 -16.96
C GLN A 65 -22.41 -6.03 -16.95
N THR A 66 -23.52 -5.81 -16.26
CA THR A 66 -24.69 -6.71 -16.27
C THR A 66 -25.51 -6.50 -17.54
N GLU A 67 -26.43 -7.43 -17.82
CA GLU A 67 -27.33 -7.32 -18.99
C GLU A 67 -28.17 -6.03 -18.95
N ASP A 68 -28.58 -5.59 -17.76
CA ASP A 68 -29.32 -4.34 -17.53
C ASP A 68 -28.45 -3.08 -17.57
N GLY A 69 -27.16 -3.22 -17.87
CA GLY A 69 -26.23 -2.10 -18.03
C GLY A 69 -25.55 -1.61 -16.75
N TYR A 70 -25.82 -2.21 -15.59
CA TYR A 70 -25.17 -1.85 -14.32
C TYR A 70 -23.74 -2.39 -14.27
N LYS A 71 -22.86 -1.69 -13.53
CA LYS A 71 -21.46 -2.13 -13.34
C LYS A 71 -21.31 -2.86 -12.01
N ALA A 72 -20.60 -3.98 -12.04
CA ALA A 72 -20.30 -4.84 -10.91
C ALA A 72 -18.79 -5.02 -10.75
N ILE A 73 -18.32 -5.17 -9.51
CA ILE A 73 -16.89 -5.33 -9.19
C ILE A 73 -16.62 -6.77 -8.73
N ALA A 74 -15.60 -7.40 -9.31
CA ALA A 74 -15.04 -8.66 -8.85
C ALA A 74 -14.13 -8.44 -7.63
N TYR A 75 -14.73 -8.21 -6.45
CA TYR A 75 -14.00 -7.92 -5.21
C TYR A 75 -12.95 -8.96 -4.83
N GLN A 76 -13.14 -10.24 -5.20
CA GLN A 76 -12.17 -11.30 -4.94
C GLN A 76 -10.81 -11.05 -5.63
N SER A 77 -10.83 -10.40 -6.80
CA SER A 77 -9.62 -10.06 -7.56
C SER A 77 -8.83 -8.92 -6.92
N LEU A 78 -9.47 -8.04 -6.14
CA LEU A 78 -8.77 -6.97 -5.41
C LEU A 78 -7.76 -7.52 -4.42
N THR A 79 -8.02 -8.70 -3.83
CA THR A 79 -7.09 -9.32 -2.87
C THR A 79 -5.70 -9.53 -3.47
N ALA A 80 -5.60 -9.96 -4.73
CA ALA A 80 -4.30 -10.14 -5.39
C ALA A 80 -3.56 -8.80 -5.59
N VAL A 81 -4.30 -7.74 -5.95
CA VAL A 81 -3.74 -6.39 -6.08
C VAL A 81 -3.27 -5.87 -4.72
N LEU A 82 -4.06 -6.05 -3.66
CA LEU A 82 -3.71 -5.64 -2.31
C LEU A 82 -2.46 -6.36 -1.78
N ILE A 83 -2.29 -7.65 -2.10
CA ILE A 83 -1.09 -8.42 -1.73
C ILE A 83 0.17 -7.78 -2.33
N GLU A 84 0.15 -7.48 -3.64
CA GLU A 84 1.32 -6.87 -4.28
C GLU A 84 1.53 -5.41 -3.82
N ALA A 85 0.46 -4.65 -3.60
CA ALA A 85 0.55 -3.30 -3.03
C ALA A 85 1.21 -3.29 -1.64
N MET A 86 0.86 -4.25 -0.78
CA MET A 86 1.49 -4.41 0.54
C MET A 86 2.97 -4.77 0.43
N LYS A 87 3.35 -5.63 -0.52
CA LYS A 87 4.77 -5.98 -0.76
C LYS A 87 5.56 -4.77 -1.27
N GLU A 88 5.01 -4.02 -2.22
CA GLU A 88 5.61 -2.76 -2.70
C GLU A 88 5.79 -1.77 -1.55
N GLN A 89 4.77 -1.60 -0.70
CA GLN A 89 4.84 -0.75 0.49
C GLN A 89 5.89 -1.23 1.49
N GLN A 90 5.98 -2.53 1.77
CA GLN A 90 7.00 -3.09 2.65
C GLN A 90 8.42 -2.87 2.09
N GLY A 91 8.58 -2.92 0.77
CA GLY A 91 9.83 -2.56 0.09
C GLY A 91 10.25 -1.12 0.39
N GLN A 92 9.31 -0.17 0.27
CA GLN A 92 9.57 1.24 0.60
C GLN A 92 9.93 1.43 2.08
N ILE A 93 9.25 0.73 2.99
CA ILE A 93 9.56 0.80 4.43
C ILE A 93 10.99 0.31 4.71
N MET A 94 11.41 -0.82 4.14
CA MET A 94 12.76 -1.34 4.36
C MET A 94 13.84 -0.39 3.84
N ILE A 95 13.61 0.27 2.70
CA ILE A 95 14.52 1.28 2.15
C ILE A 95 14.64 2.46 3.13
N LEU A 96 13.50 3.00 3.57
CA LEU A 96 13.46 4.14 4.50
C LEU A 96 14.10 3.80 5.85
N GLU A 97 13.88 2.59 6.39
CA GLU A 97 14.50 2.14 7.64
C GLU A 97 16.02 2.05 7.51
N LYS A 98 16.51 1.54 6.37
CA LYS A 98 17.95 1.49 6.09
C LYS A 98 18.55 2.89 6.01
N GLU A 99 17.96 3.78 5.22
CA GLU A 99 18.42 5.17 5.10
C GLU A 99 18.42 5.88 6.47
N ASN A 100 17.38 5.66 7.27
CA ASN A 100 17.29 6.23 8.62
C ASN A 100 18.41 5.71 9.55
N SER A 101 18.72 4.41 9.47
CA SER A 101 19.82 3.81 10.23
C SER A 101 21.19 4.39 9.81
N GLU A 102 21.44 4.52 8.51
CA GLU A 102 22.67 5.11 7.96
C GLU A 102 22.82 6.58 8.37
N LEU A 103 21.73 7.36 8.30
CA LEU A 103 21.72 8.76 8.74
C LEU A 103 22.00 8.88 10.24
N LYS A 104 21.40 8.03 11.08
CA LYS A 104 21.68 8.00 12.53
C LYS A 104 23.14 7.71 12.83
N ALA A 105 23.72 6.73 12.15
CA ALA A 105 25.14 6.39 12.31
C ALA A 105 26.05 7.55 11.88
N LEU A 106 25.73 8.22 10.77
CA LEU A 106 26.47 9.39 10.29
C LEU A 106 26.42 10.54 11.29
N VAL A 107 25.23 10.87 11.81
CA VAL A 107 25.04 11.94 12.79
C VAL A 107 25.80 11.65 14.09
N SER A 108 25.73 10.41 14.59
CA SER A 108 26.50 9.98 15.78
C SER A 108 28.01 10.14 15.56
N GLY A 109 28.53 9.66 14.44
CA GLY A 109 29.96 9.78 14.14
C GLY A 109 30.43 11.23 13.95
N GLN A 110 29.58 12.11 13.41
CA GLN A 110 29.86 13.54 13.33
C GLN A 110 29.86 14.19 14.71
N MET A 111 28.92 13.83 15.58
CA MET A 111 28.83 14.34 16.94
C MET A 111 30.09 13.98 17.75
N GLU A 112 30.58 12.74 17.66
CA GLU A 112 31.82 12.32 18.32
C GLU A 112 33.03 13.12 17.84
N LYS A 113 33.16 13.33 16.52
CA LYS A 113 34.25 14.15 15.95
C LYS A 113 34.18 15.61 16.42
N LEU A 114 32.97 16.18 16.53
CA LEU A 114 32.78 17.53 17.04
C LEU A 114 33.16 17.63 18.52
N LEU A 115 32.72 16.68 19.35
CA LEU A 115 33.08 16.64 20.77
C LEU A 115 34.59 16.51 20.97
N ALA A 116 35.26 15.64 20.19
CA ALA A 116 36.71 15.51 20.23
C ALA A 116 37.43 16.82 19.85
N ARG A 117 36.94 17.53 18.83
CA ARG A 117 37.50 18.83 18.41
C ARG A 117 37.30 19.91 19.47
N VAL A 118 36.13 19.97 20.10
CA VAL A 118 35.84 20.92 21.19
C VAL A 118 36.77 20.67 22.37
N ALA A 119 36.93 19.42 22.80
CA ALA A 119 37.83 19.07 23.90
C ALA A 119 39.30 19.47 23.63
N MET A 120 39.78 19.30 22.39
CA MET A 120 41.13 19.74 22.00
C MET A 120 41.30 21.26 22.07
N LEU A 121 40.29 22.03 21.65
CA LEU A 121 40.33 23.49 21.68
C LEU A 121 40.30 24.01 23.13
N GLU A 122 39.46 23.44 23.98
CA GLU A 122 39.35 23.81 25.39
C GLU A 122 40.64 23.49 26.17
N GLY A 123 41.27 22.33 25.90
CA GLY A 123 42.55 21.97 26.50
C GLY A 123 43.72 22.88 26.09
N SER A 124 43.73 23.37 24.85
CA SER A 124 44.75 24.31 24.37
C SER A 124 44.62 25.69 25.02
N ALA A 125 43.41 26.17 25.27
CA ALA A 125 43.16 27.48 25.85
C ALA A 125 43.56 27.61 27.33
N LEU A 126 43.62 26.49 28.07
CA LEU A 126 44.06 26.46 29.48
C LEU A 126 45.58 26.41 29.65
N ALA A 127 46.33 26.06 28.61
CA ALA A 127 47.79 25.98 28.64
C ALA A 127 48.48 27.31 28.28
N GLU A 128 47.73 28.28 27.74
CA GLU A 128 48.25 29.59 27.32
C GLU A 128 48.04 30.72 28.35
N ASN A 129 47.44 30.44 29.52
CA ASN A 129 47.29 31.36 30.66
C ASN A 129 48.09 30.89 31.88
#